data_AF-A0A419KIQ0-F1
#
_entry.id   AF-A0A419KIQ0-F1
#
_cell.length_a   1.000
_cell.length_b   1.000
_cell.length_c   1.000
_cell.angle_alpha   90.00
_cell.angle_beta   90.00
_cell.angle_gamma   90.00
#
_symmetry.space_group_name_H-M   'P 1'
#
loop_
_entity.id
_entity.type
_entity.pdbx_description
1 polymer ?
#
loop_
_entity_poly.entity_id
_entity_poly.type
_entity_poly.pdbx_seq_one_letter_code
_entity_poly.pdbx_strand_id
1 'polypeptide(L)'
;MDGKTVFILCEKPDAAARLAKSLNEKGNVKEKRVNGVPYYEAYRGGKRLLIISALGHLYTVAPKIEDRDVYPVFDFYWAPKFMVERNSSQTRNG
;
A
#
# COMPACT_ATOMS: atom_id res chain seq x y z
N MET A 1 -23.13 -6.90 17.09
CA MET A 1 -23.39 -6.53 15.67
C MET A 1 -22.12 -6.79 14.88
N ASP A 2 -21.98 -7.98 14.31
CA ASP A 2 -20.85 -8.32 13.41
C ASP A 2 -21.08 -7.66 12.04
N GLY A 3 -20.75 -6.38 11.95
CA GLY A 3 -20.79 -5.64 10.69
C GLY A 3 -19.61 -6.04 9.80
N LYS A 4 -19.87 -6.61 8.62
CA LYS A 4 -18.84 -6.93 7.62
C LYS A 4 -18.02 -5.67 7.30
N THR A 5 -16.69 -5.81 7.36
CA THR A 5 -15.75 -4.75 6.99
C THR A 5 -15.12 -5.07 5.64
N VAL A 6 -15.08 -4.09 4.74
CA VAL A 6 -14.43 -4.18 3.43
C VAL A 6 -13.18 -3.32 3.44
N PHE A 7 -12.05 -3.90 3.10
CA PHE A 7 -10.78 -3.18 2.94
C PHE A 7 -10.59 -2.83 1.47
N ILE A 8 -10.34 -1.55 1.20
CA ILE A 8 -10.15 -1.01 -0.15
C ILE A 8 -8.78 -0.35 -0.21
N LEU A 9 -7.93 -0.86 -1.08
CA LEU A 9 -6.60 -0.32 -1.37
C LEU A 9 -6.66 0.49 -2.66
N CYS A 10 -6.25 1.75 -2.60
CA CYS A 10 -6.09 2.62 -3.77
C CYS A 10 -4.61 2.90 -4.01
N GLU A 11 -4.24 3.26 -5.23
CA GLU A 11 -2.83 3.59 -5.54
C GLU A 11 -2.40 4.92 -4.90
N LYS A 12 -3.24 5.95 -5.06
CA LYS A 12 -2.92 7.33 -4.69
C LYS A 12 -3.83 7.86 -3.55
N PRO A 13 -3.34 8.81 -2.71
CA PRO A 13 -4.13 9.40 -1.63
C PRO A 13 -5.41 10.10 -2.09
N ASP A 14 -5.34 10.81 -3.22
CA ASP A 14 -6.48 11.53 -3.78
C ASP A 14 -7.60 10.58 -4.22
N ALA A 15 -7.26 9.43 -4.78
CA ALA A 15 -8.21 8.38 -5.13
C ALA A 15 -8.91 7.82 -3.89
N ALA A 16 -8.16 7.51 -2.83
CA ALA A 16 -8.72 7.03 -1.55
C ALA A 16 -9.69 8.06 -0.94
N ALA A 17 -9.29 9.33 -0.90
CA ALA A 17 -10.11 10.41 -0.35
C ALA A 17 -11.41 10.64 -1.16
N ARG A 18 -11.31 10.65 -2.49
CA ARG A 18 -12.48 10.77 -3.39
C ARG A 18 -13.42 9.60 -3.21
N LEU A 19 -12.90 8.38 -3.19
CA LEU A 19 -13.70 7.17 -3.02
C LEU A 19 -14.45 7.18 -1.68
N ALA A 20 -13.77 7.55 -0.60
CA ALA A 20 -14.40 7.66 0.72
C ALA A 20 -15.55 8.67 0.72
N LYS A 21 -15.36 9.83 0.09
CA LYS A 21 -16.40 10.87 -0.03
C LYS A 21 -17.60 10.40 -0.85
N SER A 22 -17.36 9.69 -1.95
CA SER A 22 -18.42 9.21 -2.84
C SER A 22 -19.21 8.03 -2.29
N LEU A 23 -18.59 7.17 -1.46
CA LEU A 23 -19.23 5.94 -0.97
C LEU A 23 -19.91 6.08 0.39
N ASN A 24 -19.66 7.15 1.15
CA ASN A 24 -20.15 7.26 2.51
C ASN A 24 -21.62 7.72 2.56
N GLU A 25 -22.49 6.86 3.09
CA GLU A 25 -23.92 7.15 3.30
C GLU A 25 -24.18 7.81 4.67
N LYS A 26 -23.23 7.74 5.63
CA LYS A 26 -23.39 8.25 7.00
C LYS A 26 -22.89 9.69 7.22
N GLY A 27 -22.89 10.52 6.17
CA GLY A 27 -22.50 11.94 6.26
C GLY A 27 -21.02 12.19 5.99
N ASN A 28 -20.34 12.95 6.85
CA ASN A 28 -18.93 13.32 6.63
C ASN A 28 -17.98 12.13 6.80
N VAL A 29 -17.00 12.05 5.89
CA VAL A 29 -15.92 11.05 5.95
C VAL A 29 -15.01 11.35 7.13
N LYS A 30 -14.65 10.32 7.90
CA LYS A 30 -13.64 10.43 8.95
C LYS A 30 -12.29 10.02 8.38
N GLU A 31 -11.36 10.96 8.35
CA GLU A 31 -9.93 10.66 8.15
C GLU A 31 -9.32 10.24 9.49
N LYS A 32 -8.52 9.18 9.46
CA LYS A 32 -7.73 8.69 10.58
C LYS A 32 -6.31 8.39 10.10
N ARG A 33 -5.38 8.20 11.02
CA ARG A 33 -3.99 7.87 10.69
C ARG A 33 -3.55 6.61 11.42
N VAL A 34 -2.78 5.76 10.74
CA VAL A 34 -2.10 4.60 11.32
C VAL A 34 -0.65 4.63 10.87
N ASN A 35 0.30 4.61 11.81
CA ASN A 35 1.74 4.73 11.52
C ASN A 35 2.07 5.91 10.59
N GLY A 36 1.38 7.04 10.76
CA GLY A 36 1.54 8.23 9.92
C GLY A 36 0.81 8.19 8.57
N VAL A 37 0.26 7.04 8.14
CA VAL A 37 -0.47 6.87 6.87
C VAL A 37 -1.95 7.20 7.05
N PRO A 38 -2.54 8.09 6.24
CA PRO A 38 -3.97 8.39 6.31
C PRO A 38 -4.82 7.24 5.76
N TYR A 39 -5.91 6.95 6.44
CA TYR A 39 -6.96 6.05 5.98
C TYR A 39 -8.34 6.66 6.29
N TYR A 40 -9.35 6.21 5.56
CA TYR A 40 -10.70 6.73 5.66
C TYR A 40 -11.67 5.63 6.09
N GLU A 41 -12.63 6.03 6.92
CA GLU A 41 -13.78 5.19 7.26
C GLU A 41 -15.04 5.74 6.60
N ALA A 42 -15.71 4.88 5.83
CA ALA A 42 -17.00 5.16 5.22
C ALA A 42 -17.98 4.02 5.53
N TYR A 43 -19.27 4.29 5.39
CA TYR A 43 -20.33 3.30 5.59
C TYR A 43 -21.22 3.24 4.37
N ARG A 44 -21.46 2.03 3.86
CA ARG A 44 -22.34 1.81 2.71
C ARG A 44 -23.10 0.50 2.84
N GLY A 45 -24.43 0.53 2.74
CA GLY A 45 -25.27 -0.67 2.77
C GLY A 45 -25.05 -1.54 4.01
N GLY A 46 -24.94 -0.91 5.19
CA GLY A 46 -24.69 -1.60 6.47
C GLY A 46 -23.27 -2.14 6.66
N LYS A 47 -22.35 -1.92 5.70
CA LYS A 47 -20.94 -2.33 5.79
C LYS A 47 -20.05 -1.15 6.18
N ARG A 48 -18.98 -1.44 6.93
CA ARG A 48 -17.89 -0.49 7.16
C ARG A 48 -16.84 -0.65 6.06
N LEU A 49 -16.41 0.45 5.47
CA LEU A 49 -15.36 0.51 4.47
C LEU A 49 -14.12 1.12 5.12
N LEU A 50 -12.99 0.41 5.04
CA LEU A 50 -11.65 0.90 5.38
C LEU A 50 -10.92 1.18 4.07
N ILE A 51 -10.64 2.45 3.77
CA ILE A 51 -10.09 2.87 2.49
C ILE A 51 -8.71 3.49 2.73
N ILE A 52 -7.67 2.97 2.08
CA ILE A 52 -6.29 3.41 2.29
C ILE A 52 -5.52 3.46 0.96
N SER A 53 -4.49 4.31 0.91
CA SER A 53 -3.60 4.45 -0.25
C SER A 53 -2.32 3.62 -0.07
N ALA A 54 -1.86 2.95 -1.14
CA ALA A 54 -0.59 2.24 -1.22
C ALA A 54 0.61 3.19 -1.35
N LEU A 55 0.40 4.43 -1.82
CA LEU A 55 1.44 5.44 -2.03
C LEU A 55 2.48 5.03 -3.10
N GLY A 56 2.09 4.15 -4.03
CA GLY A 56 3.00 3.54 -4.99
C GLY A 56 3.06 2.02 -4.87
N HIS A 57 3.93 1.41 -5.68
CA HIS A 57 4.22 -0.03 -5.60
C HIS A 57 4.77 -0.43 -4.22
N LEU A 58 4.03 -1.27 -3.51
CA LEU A 58 4.45 -1.84 -2.22
C LEU A 58 5.48 -2.98 -2.38
N TYR A 59 5.52 -3.59 -3.57
CA TYR A 59 6.42 -4.67 -3.95
C TYR A 59 7.15 -4.32 -5.23
N THR A 60 8.37 -4.83 -5.38
CA THR A 60 9.16 -4.73 -6.60
C THR A 60 9.73 -6.09 -6.96
N VAL A 61 10.15 -6.25 -8.21
CA VAL A 61 10.88 -7.43 -8.67
C VAL A 61 12.33 -7.30 -8.21
N ALA A 62 12.86 -8.36 -7.60
CA ALA A 62 14.25 -8.46 -7.17
C ALA A 62 14.90 -9.74 -7.73
N PRO A 63 16.18 -9.70 -8.16
CA PRO A 63 16.90 -10.90 -8.55
C PRO A 63 17.13 -11.79 -7.33
N LYS A 64 17.06 -13.11 -7.53
CA LYS A 64 17.34 -14.09 -6.47
C LYS A 64 18.82 -14.11 -6.05
N ILE A 65 19.70 -13.72 -6.98
CA ILE A 65 21.13 -13.59 -6.76
C ILE A 65 21.43 -12.10 -6.51
N GLU A 66 22.00 -11.78 -5.34
CA GLU A 66 22.39 -10.42 -4.98
C GLU A 66 23.74 -10.00 -5.59
N ASP A 67 24.56 -10.98 -6.01
CA ASP A 67 25.84 -10.77 -6.67
C ASP A 67 25.64 -10.17 -8.08
N ARG A 68 26.29 -9.03 -8.32
CA ARG A 68 26.18 -8.25 -9.57
C ARG A 68 27.12 -8.74 -10.67
N ASP A 69 28.11 -9.56 -10.33
CA ASP A 69 29.06 -10.12 -11.30
C ASP A 69 28.48 -11.34 -12.03
N VAL A 70 27.31 -11.83 -11.59
CA VAL A 70 26.58 -12.93 -12.24
C VAL A 70 25.65 -12.36 -13.32
N TYR A 71 25.95 -12.68 -14.58
CA TYR A 71 25.12 -12.34 -15.72
C TYR A 71 25.10 -13.47 -16.77
N PRO A 72 23.93 -13.80 -17.37
CA PRO A 72 22.60 -13.25 -17.10
C PRO A 72 21.90 -13.85 -15.87
N VAL A 73 21.00 -13.10 -15.25
CA VAL A 73 20.10 -13.58 -14.18
C VAL A 73 18.71 -13.78 -14.76
N PHE A 74 18.13 -14.97 -14.56
CA PHE A 74 16.78 -15.31 -15.01
C PHE A 74 15.79 -15.50 -13.87
N ASP A 75 16.27 -15.70 -12.64
CA ASP A 75 15.43 -15.97 -11.48
C ASP A 75 15.13 -14.68 -10.70
N PHE A 76 13.85 -14.31 -10.69
CA PHE A 76 13.34 -13.13 -10.00
C PHE A 76 12.16 -13.47 -9.10
N TYR A 77 11.97 -12.66 -8.05
CA TYR A 77 10.85 -12.79 -7.13
C TYR A 77 10.28 -11.43 -6.76
N TRP A 78 9.03 -11.41 -6.31
CA TRP A 78 8.40 -10.23 -5.74
C TRP A 78 8.86 -10.02 -4.29
N ALA A 79 9.51 -8.90 -4.03
CA ALA A 79 10.01 -8.53 -2.71
C ALA A 79 9.34 -7.25 -2.22
N PRO A 80 9.09 -7.09 -0.90
CA PRO A 80 8.62 -5.82 -0.35
C PRO A 80 9.61 -4.70 -0.67
N LYS A 81 9.10 -3.60 -1.25
CA LYS A 81 9.94 -2.51 -1.77
C LYS A 81 10.89 -1.93 -0.71
N PHE A 82 10.38 -1.73 0.52
CA PHE A 82 11.17 -1.17 1.61
C PHE A 82 12.38 -2.04 2.02
N MET A 83 12.33 -3.35 1.76
CA MET A 83 13.42 -4.27 2.06
C MET A 83 14.52 -4.18 1.00
N VAL A 84 14.12 -4.15 -0.27
CA VAL A 84 15.03 -4.01 -1.42
C VAL A 84 15.74 -2.65 -1.39
N GLU A 85 15.02 -1.57 -1.12
CA GLU A 85 15.60 -0.22 -1.06
C GLU A 85 16.60 -0.07 0.10
N ARG A 86 16.30 -0.65 1.28
CA ARG A 86 17.24 -0.64 2.42
C ARG A 86 18.56 -1.35 2.09
N ASN A 87 18.49 -2.52 1.48
CA ASN A 87 19.69 -3.26 1.07
C ASN A 87 20.49 -2.49 0.01
N SER A 88 19.82 -1.80 -0.92
CA SER A 88 20.50 -0.97 -1.93
C SER A 88 21.26 0.23 -1.34
N SER A 89 20.81 0.76 -0.20
CA SER A 89 21.42 1.93 0.44
C SER A 89 22.71 1.61 1.20
N GLN A 90 22.94 0.34 1.57
CA GLN A 90 24.17 -0.11 2.24
C GLN A 90 25.35 -0.30 1.28
N THR A 91 25.15 -0.22 -0.04
CA THR A 91 26.21 -0.44 -1.05
C THR A 91 26.89 0.86 -1.51
N ARG A 92 26.72 1.97 -0.79
CA ARG A 92 27.25 3.29 -1.17
C ARG A 92 28.42 3.69 -0.28
N ASN A 93 29.42 2.83 -0.15
CA ASN A 93 30.78 3.14 0.34
C ASN A 93 31.71 1.99 -0.06
N GLY A 94 32.53 2.25 -1.08
CA GLY A 94 33.63 1.42 -1.57
C GLY A 94 34.50 2.29 -2.46
#